data_AF-A0A066VJL8-F1
#
_entry.id   AF-A0A066VJL8-F1
#
_cell.length_a   1.000
_cell.length_b   1.000
_cell.length_c   1.000
_cell.angle_alpha   90.00
_cell.angle_beta   90.00
_cell.angle_gamma   90.00
#
_symmetry.space_group_name_H-M   'P 1'
#
loop_
_entity.id
_entity.type
_entity.pdbx_description
1 polymer ?
#
loop_
_entity_poly.entity_id
_entity_poly.type
_entity_poly.pdbx_seq_one_letter_code
_entity_poly.pdbx_strand_id
1 'polypeptide(L)'
;MPRLWYIAFQRGPPRYSHAGSSISVSPNITTDLREYQYAPAEDEALQLVYVWVLRLPQEVQAGHACGRWSKVAEAGTSTWGSPQSAFVNIQLRTPSAADLEAALGALHTKVSPKGKGKDRLVELHLAIYAAGLPSARTHGGGAQYAAKRRMAEGDLLNEIAFDLPRAFFASASSSSQTGEESVYFVPVLSTPIEFSITPLSSGDKSERTHDTMRLLRSREHGWLVSVKETAGYELDKHLWDASHLLGSYLSSSLFFSSASSPSQSHRPGWITRLLQIIADESASVLEDGYASQANTAALAGDTHPFVVLELGSGTGCTGISLVAILDALVRTGRLPSERRAEIILTDLESASELLKDNIDFNQSQTSAASNSTQLRSAVLDWTQVSASQTKLRNWKVEHLGEADRQPDLILVSDCTYNQDYFDDLCDVLRTFLAPRRSPAVLALPSNDESKHSAKLAPPSTCLLSKKHRHPDEESLWPKLRARGLRWELLAGENASFEIQSSGEHSHMGLYEITLHPA
;
A
#
# COMPACT_ATOMS: atom_id res chain seq x y z
N MET A 1 3.93 19.42 1.06
CA MET A 1 4.03 17.98 0.74
C MET A 1 4.32 17.77 -0.73
N PRO A 2 4.89 16.63 -1.16
CA PRO A 2 5.06 16.36 -2.59
C PRO A 2 3.70 16.12 -3.27
N ARG A 3 3.54 16.61 -4.50
CA ARG A 3 2.35 16.35 -5.32
C ARG A 3 2.53 15.06 -6.11
N LEU A 4 1.55 14.18 -6.06
CA LEU A 4 1.52 12.96 -6.85
C LEU A 4 0.61 13.13 -8.05
N TRP A 5 1.11 12.74 -9.22
CA TRP A 5 0.35 12.62 -10.46
C TRP A 5 0.39 11.18 -10.93
N TYR A 6 -0.77 10.62 -11.21
CA TYR A 6 -0.94 9.24 -11.61
C TYR A 6 -0.95 9.14 -13.12
N ILE A 7 0.06 8.47 -13.66
CA ILE A 7 -0.02 8.03 -15.05
C ILE A 7 -1.06 6.90 -15.10
N ALA A 8 -1.91 6.92 -16.12
CA ALA A 8 -2.94 5.93 -16.38
C ALA A 8 -3.09 5.71 -17.89
N PHE A 9 -3.91 4.74 -18.28
CA PHE A 9 -4.30 4.56 -19.67
C PHE A 9 -5.70 5.13 -19.89
N GLN A 10 -5.82 6.25 -20.62
CA GLN A 10 -7.12 6.66 -21.18
C GLN A 10 -7.63 5.60 -22.15
N ARG A 11 -6.69 5.01 -22.90
CA ARG A 11 -6.93 3.93 -23.85
C ARG A 11 -5.84 2.88 -23.64
N GLY A 12 -6.20 1.81 -22.92
CA GLY A 12 -5.28 0.72 -22.58
C GLY A 12 -4.87 -0.11 -23.79
N PRO A 13 -3.77 -0.88 -23.68
CA PRO A 13 -3.41 -1.88 -24.68
C PRO A 13 -4.51 -2.96 -24.78
N PRO A 14 -4.60 -3.68 -25.91
CA PRO A 14 -5.53 -4.81 -26.01
C PRO A 14 -5.12 -5.94 -25.06
N ARG A 15 -6.10 -6.70 -24.55
CA ARG A 15 -5.82 -7.90 -23.74
C ARG A 15 -5.04 -8.95 -24.52
N TYR A 16 -5.20 -8.99 -25.83
CA TYR A 16 -4.55 -9.93 -26.74
C TYR A 16 -3.68 -9.20 -27.74
N SER A 17 -2.45 -9.68 -27.95
CA SER A 17 -1.60 -9.20 -29.02
C SER A 17 -0.73 -10.31 -29.62
N HIS A 18 -0.17 -10.04 -30.79
CA HIS A 18 0.80 -10.92 -31.44
C HIS A 18 2.11 -10.20 -31.69
N ALA A 19 3.16 -10.98 -31.92
CA ALA A 19 4.52 -10.49 -32.08
C ALA A 19 4.70 -9.53 -33.26
N GLY A 20 5.38 -8.42 -32.99
CA GLY A 20 5.69 -7.38 -33.96
C GLY A 20 4.51 -6.58 -34.51
N SER A 21 3.31 -6.77 -33.96
CA SER A 21 2.08 -6.06 -34.34
C SER A 21 2.09 -4.60 -33.87
N SER A 22 1.19 -3.78 -34.40
CA SER A 22 0.98 -2.40 -33.95
C SER A 22 -0.24 -2.33 -33.05
N ILE A 23 -0.09 -1.72 -31.87
CA ILE A 23 -1.18 -1.41 -30.96
C ILE A 23 -1.32 0.10 -30.79
N SER A 24 -2.51 0.54 -30.41
CA SER A 24 -2.82 1.95 -30.17
C SER A 24 -3.15 2.15 -28.70
N VAL A 25 -2.44 3.04 -28.02
CA VAL A 25 -2.69 3.43 -26.63
C VAL A 25 -2.80 4.93 -26.47
N SER A 26 -3.41 5.40 -25.39
CA SER A 26 -3.44 6.82 -25.02
C SER A 26 -3.18 6.95 -23.53
N PRO A 27 -2.12 7.66 -23.11
CA PRO A 27 -1.85 7.91 -21.69
C PRO A 27 -2.85 8.93 -21.14
N ASN A 28 -3.03 8.94 -19.83
CA ASN A 28 -3.62 10.04 -19.09
C ASN A 28 -2.72 10.34 -17.88
N ILE A 29 -2.70 11.58 -17.42
CA ILE A 29 -1.99 11.96 -16.20
C ILE A 29 -2.93 12.81 -15.36
N THR A 30 -3.30 12.31 -14.18
CA THR A 30 -4.29 12.96 -13.32
C THR A 30 -3.90 12.94 -11.85
N THR A 31 -4.63 13.69 -11.02
CA THR A 31 -4.60 13.49 -9.57
C THR A 31 -5.21 12.14 -9.18
N ASP A 32 -5.12 11.78 -7.90
CA ASP A 32 -5.77 10.60 -7.31
C ASP A 32 -7.28 10.58 -7.64
N LEU A 33 -8.00 11.68 -7.39
CA LEU A 33 -9.42 11.83 -7.74
C LEU A 33 -9.75 11.81 -9.23
N ARG A 34 -8.74 11.88 -10.11
CA ARG A 34 -8.89 11.98 -11.57
C ARG A 34 -9.67 13.21 -12.08
N GLU A 35 -9.97 14.17 -11.21
CA GLU A 35 -10.70 15.40 -11.54
C GLU A 35 -9.83 16.39 -12.32
N TYR A 36 -8.53 16.42 -12.05
CA TYR A 36 -7.59 17.33 -12.66
C TYR A 36 -6.59 16.57 -13.52
N GLN A 37 -6.36 17.07 -14.73
CA GLN A 37 -5.32 16.57 -15.62
C GLN A 37 -4.05 17.39 -15.46
N TYR A 38 -2.89 16.73 -15.55
CA TYR A 38 -1.60 17.41 -15.44
C TYR A 38 -1.41 18.38 -16.59
N ALA A 39 -1.18 19.64 -16.27
CA ALA A 39 -0.79 20.68 -17.22
C ALA A 39 0.64 21.14 -16.85
N PRO A 40 1.67 20.76 -17.63
CA PRO A 40 3.01 21.27 -17.38
C PRO A 40 3.07 22.79 -17.59
N ALA A 41 4.05 23.46 -16.98
CA ALA A 41 4.34 24.86 -17.29
C ALA A 41 4.78 25.03 -18.75
N GLU A 42 4.75 26.28 -19.24
CA GLU A 42 5.25 26.60 -20.58
C GLU A 42 6.71 26.12 -20.72
N ASP A 43 7.01 25.41 -21.82
CA ASP A 43 8.30 24.78 -22.12
C ASP A 43 8.73 23.58 -21.23
N GLU A 44 7.89 23.11 -20.30
CA GLU A 44 8.18 21.96 -19.43
C GLU A 44 7.46 20.68 -19.85
N ALA A 45 7.37 20.45 -21.16
CA ALA A 45 6.68 19.28 -21.69
C ALA A 45 7.30 17.98 -21.15
N LEU A 46 6.45 17.12 -20.59
CA LEU A 46 6.89 15.91 -19.91
C LEU A 46 7.10 14.78 -20.94
N GLN A 47 8.27 14.16 -20.96
CA GLN A 47 8.52 13.01 -21.83
C GLN A 47 8.02 11.72 -21.16
N LEU A 48 7.12 11.00 -21.83
CA LEU A 48 6.67 9.67 -21.42
C LEU A 48 7.44 8.58 -22.17
N VAL A 49 7.82 7.53 -21.45
CA VAL A 49 8.52 6.36 -21.99
C VAL A 49 7.64 5.13 -21.86
N TYR A 50 7.53 4.38 -22.95
CA TYR A 50 6.73 3.18 -23.06
C TYR A 50 7.66 1.98 -23.12
N VAL A 51 7.47 1.00 -22.24
CA VAL A 51 8.38 -0.14 -22.14
C VAL A 51 7.60 -1.44 -22.01
N TRP A 52 7.98 -2.42 -22.82
CA TRP A 52 7.51 -3.78 -22.67
C TRP A 52 8.30 -4.46 -21.56
N VAL A 53 7.60 -4.99 -20.57
CA VAL A 53 8.22 -5.67 -19.43
C VAL A 53 7.63 -7.07 -19.29
N LEU A 54 8.48 -8.04 -19.00
CA LEU A 54 8.07 -9.37 -18.60
C LEU A 54 8.13 -9.47 -17.09
N ARG A 55 7.08 -10.05 -16.53
CA ARG A 55 7.10 -10.60 -15.19
C ARG A 55 7.15 -12.11 -15.29
N LEU A 56 8.12 -12.71 -14.62
CA LEU A 56 8.10 -14.14 -14.38
C LEU A 56 7.30 -14.44 -13.11
N PRO A 57 6.42 -15.46 -13.14
CA PRO A 57 5.95 -16.09 -11.93
C PRO A 57 7.15 -16.48 -11.08
N GLN A 58 7.05 -16.28 -9.78
CA GLN A 58 8.13 -16.62 -8.87
C GLN A 58 8.41 -18.12 -8.96
N GLU A 59 9.58 -18.50 -9.46
CA GLU A 59 10.15 -19.81 -9.11
C GLU A 59 10.75 -19.68 -7.72
N VAL A 60 10.41 -20.61 -6.83
CA VAL A 60 10.96 -20.72 -5.47
C VAL A 60 12.47 -20.97 -5.57
N GLN A 61 13.27 -19.93 -5.77
CA GLN A 61 14.72 -19.99 -5.66
C GLN A 61 15.21 -19.03 -4.59
N ALA A 62 15.69 -19.63 -3.49
CA ALA A 62 16.68 -19.11 -2.55
C ALA A 62 16.59 -17.62 -2.16
N GLY A 63 15.44 -17.17 -1.63
CA GLY A 63 15.41 -16.06 -0.66
C GLY A 63 15.16 -14.65 -1.19
N HIS A 64 14.88 -14.46 -2.49
CA HIS A 64 14.43 -13.17 -3.02
C HIS A 64 12.94 -13.21 -3.38
N ALA A 65 12.11 -12.61 -2.53
CA ALA A 65 10.64 -12.69 -2.53
C ALA A 65 9.93 -11.74 -3.52
N CYS A 66 10.59 -11.39 -4.62
CA CYS A 66 10.08 -10.38 -5.54
C CYS A 66 10.02 -10.97 -6.94
N GLY A 67 8.86 -10.89 -7.58
CA GLY A 67 8.72 -11.31 -8.98
C GLY A 67 9.82 -10.67 -9.82
N ARG A 68 10.50 -11.46 -10.66
CA ARG A 68 11.60 -10.95 -11.48
C ARG A 68 10.99 -10.20 -12.67
N TRP A 69 11.28 -8.90 -12.73
CA TRP A 69 10.86 -8.01 -13.80
C TRP A 69 12.03 -7.79 -14.77
N SER A 70 11.79 -8.00 -16.06
CA SER A 70 12.81 -7.78 -17.09
C SER A 70 12.29 -6.91 -18.22
N LYS A 71 13.14 -6.01 -18.72
CA LYS A 71 12.83 -5.15 -19.86
C LYS A 71 12.94 -6.00 -21.11
N VAL A 72 11.87 -6.09 -21.88
CA VAL A 72 11.86 -6.75 -23.18
C VAL A 72 12.40 -5.81 -24.23
N ALA A 73 11.73 -4.67 -24.38
CA ALA A 73 12.01 -3.70 -25.42
C ALA A 73 11.45 -2.34 -25.00
N GLU A 74 12.07 -1.28 -25.50
CA GLU A 74 11.46 0.04 -25.47
C GLU A 74 10.44 0.13 -26.59
N ALA A 75 9.18 0.41 -26.24
CA ALA A 75 8.08 0.45 -27.19
C ALA A 75 8.02 1.79 -27.95
N GLY A 76 8.50 2.87 -27.33
CA GLY A 76 8.52 4.21 -27.88
C GLY A 76 8.55 5.28 -26.80
N THR A 77 8.42 6.53 -27.22
CA THR A 77 8.26 7.67 -26.32
C THR A 77 7.20 8.64 -26.87
N SER A 78 6.66 9.49 -26.01
CA SER A 78 5.73 10.56 -26.40
C SER A 78 5.94 11.78 -25.51
N THR A 79 5.40 12.91 -25.93
CA THR A 79 5.50 14.17 -25.19
C THR A 79 4.11 14.55 -24.67
N TRP A 80 4.01 14.72 -23.36
CA TRP A 80 2.85 15.27 -22.66
C TRP A 80 3.05 16.77 -22.47
N GLY A 81 2.48 17.56 -23.37
CA GLY A 81 2.56 19.02 -23.32
C GLY A 81 1.33 19.69 -22.72
N SER A 82 0.20 18.98 -22.63
CA SER A 82 -1.07 19.53 -22.14
C SER A 82 -2.07 18.43 -21.82
N PRO A 83 -3.18 18.73 -21.12
CA PRO A 83 -4.31 17.80 -20.95
C PRO A 83 -4.83 17.21 -22.27
N GLN A 84 -4.74 17.91 -23.39
CA GLN A 84 -5.15 17.43 -24.71
C GLN A 84 -4.31 16.23 -25.20
N SER A 85 -3.09 16.06 -24.67
CA SER A 85 -2.27 14.87 -24.92
C SER A 85 -2.98 13.56 -24.53
N ALA A 86 -3.96 13.61 -23.62
CA ALA A 86 -4.75 12.45 -23.22
C ALA A 86 -5.55 11.80 -24.37
N PHE A 87 -5.85 12.57 -25.43
CA PHE A 87 -6.64 12.12 -26.57
C PHE A 87 -5.79 11.67 -27.77
N VAL A 88 -4.46 11.81 -27.66
CA VAL A 88 -3.54 11.40 -28.71
C VAL A 88 -3.39 9.89 -28.71
N ASN A 89 -3.62 9.26 -29.85
CA ASN A 89 -3.39 7.83 -30.05
C ASN A 89 -1.93 7.60 -30.43
N ILE A 90 -1.21 6.86 -29.61
CA ILE A 90 0.19 6.50 -29.82
C ILE A 90 0.24 5.09 -30.39
N GLN A 91 0.86 4.94 -31.56
CA GLN A 91 1.12 3.64 -32.17
C GLN A 91 2.40 3.06 -31.61
N LEU A 92 2.30 1.90 -30.96
CA LEU A 92 3.43 1.19 -30.38
C LEU A 92 3.55 -0.16 -31.07
N ARG A 93 4.79 -0.57 -31.35
CA ARG A 93 5.06 -1.92 -31.84
C ARG A 93 5.18 -2.88 -30.66
N THR A 94 4.50 -4.01 -30.73
CA THR A 94 4.70 -5.09 -29.75
C THR A 94 6.05 -5.76 -29.96
N PRO A 95 6.61 -6.44 -28.94
CA PRO A 95 7.89 -7.11 -29.06
C PRO A 95 7.87 -8.14 -30.18
N SER A 96 9.00 -8.32 -30.85
CA SER A 96 9.20 -9.46 -31.74
C SER A 96 9.38 -10.75 -30.94
N ALA A 97 9.26 -11.90 -31.60
CA ALA A 97 9.59 -13.19 -30.97
C ALA A 97 11.05 -13.21 -30.46
N ALA A 98 11.98 -12.60 -31.21
CA ALA A 98 13.38 -12.51 -30.82
C ALA A 98 13.60 -11.65 -29.58
N ASP A 99 12.86 -10.56 -29.41
CA ASP A 99 12.95 -9.71 -28.22
C ASP A 99 12.49 -10.48 -26.96
N LEU A 100 11.41 -11.25 -27.09
CA LEU A 100 10.91 -12.09 -26.00
C LEU A 100 11.87 -13.23 -25.67
N GLU A 101 12.39 -13.93 -26.68
CA GLU A 101 13.40 -14.98 -26.48
C GLU A 101 14.65 -14.42 -25.80
N ALA A 102 15.11 -13.24 -26.19
CA ALA A 102 16.25 -12.56 -25.56
C ALA A 102 15.95 -12.20 -24.10
N ALA A 103 14.77 -11.65 -23.81
CA ALA A 103 14.36 -11.29 -22.45
C ALA A 103 14.22 -12.53 -21.55
N LEU A 104 13.63 -13.62 -22.05
CA LEU A 104 13.54 -14.90 -21.35
C LEU A 104 14.93 -15.56 -21.15
N GLY A 105 15.81 -15.43 -22.14
CA GLY A 105 17.20 -15.89 -22.06
C GLY A 105 17.99 -15.15 -20.97
N ALA A 106 17.83 -13.82 -20.88
CA ALA A 106 18.43 -13.00 -19.82
C ALA A 106 17.95 -13.39 -18.41
N LEU A 107 16.74 -13.94 -18.33
CA LEU A 107 16.19 -14.45 -17.08
C LEU A 107 16.74 -15.83 -16.69
N HIS A 108 17.62 -16.42 -17.50
CA HIS A 108 18.17 -17.78 -17.33
C HIS A 108 17.10 -18.89 -17.25
N THR A 109 15.87 -18.59 -17.66
CA THR A 109 14.78 -19.56 -17.68
C THR A 109 14.85 -20.38 -18.97
N LYS A 110 15.17 -21.67 -18.87
CA LYS A 110 14.95 -22.62 -19.98
C LYS A 110 13.45 -22.86 -20.12
N VAL A 111 12.75 -21.98 -20.82
CA VAL A 111 11.35 -22.23 -21.20
C VAL A 111 11.38 -23.38 -22.21
N SER A 112 10.87 -24.56 -21.83
CA SER A 112 10.73 -25.67 -22.76
C SER A 112 9.56 -25.37 -23.70
N PRO A 113 9.78 -25.17 -25.01
CA PRO A 113 8.71 -24.82 -25.95
C PRO A 113 7.71 -25.96 -26.20
N LYS A 114 7.88 -27.13 -25.57
CA LYS A 114 7.06 -28.34 -25.79
C LYS A 114 6.28 -28.80 -24.56
N GLY A 115 6.27 -28.04 -23.47
CA GLY A 115 5.44 -28.36 -22.31
C GLY A 115 3.95 -28.13 -22.63
N LYS A 116 3.17 -29.19 -22.84
CA LYS A 116 1.70 -29.13 -22.94
C LYS A 116 1.00 -28.84 -21.59
N GLY A 117 1.74 -28.40 -20.58
CA GLY A 117 1.22 -28.05 -19.25
C GLY A 117 0.97 -26.55 -19.17
N LYS A 118 -0.10 -26.15 -18.48
CA LYS A 118 -0.53 -24.76 -18.23
C LYS A 118 0.47 -23.92 -17.39
N ASP A 119 1.72 -24.34 -17.24
CA ASP A 119 2.45 -24.10 -15.98
C ASP A 119 3.59 -23.07 -16.02
N ARG A 120 3.76 -22.28 -17.08
CA ARG A 120 4.63 -21.10 -17.02
C ARG A 120 4.04 -19.94 -17.82
N LEU A 121 3.01 -19.32 -17.27
CA LEU A 121 2.46 -18.07 -17.80
C LEU A 121 3.45 -16.94 -17.50
N VAL A 122 4.27 -16.59 -18.49
CA VAL A 122 5.01 -15.33 -18.44
C VAL A 122 4.02 -14.21 -18.72
N GLU A 123 3.98 -13.20 -17.85
CA GLU A 123 3.06 -12.08 -18.00
C GLU A 123 3.80 -10.94 -18.72
N LEU A 124 3.31 -10.58 -19.91
CA LEU A 124 3.79 -9.42 -20.65
C LEU A 124 2.95 -8.20 -20.25
N HIS A 125 3.60 -7.11 -19.87
CA HIS A 125 2.93 -5.84 -19.57
C HIS A 125 3.51 -4.72 -20.42
N LEU A 126 2.68 -3.69 -20.65
CA LEU A 126 3.13 -2.39 -21.12
C LEU A 126 3.21 -1.45 -19.92
N ALA A 127 4.41 -0.92 -19.64
CA ALA A 127 4.62 0.09 -18.62
C ALA A 127 4.75 1.49 -19.24
N ILE A 128 4.23 2.51 -18.54
CA ILE A 128 4.44 3.92 -18.84
C ILE A 128 5.03 4.59 -17.60
N TYR A 129 6.12 5.33 -17.79
CA TYR A 129 6.69 6.21 -16.79
C TYR A 129 7.14 7.53 -17.44
N ALA A 130 7.35 8.55 -16.61
CA ALA A 130 7.82 9.85 -17.03
C ALA A 130 9.36 9.92 -16.94
N ALA A 131 10.03 10.26 -18.05
CA ALA A 131 11.48 10.38 -18.13
C ALA A 131 12.00 11.69 -17.53
N GLY A 132 13.28 11.68 -17.16
CA GLY A 132 13.99 12.89 -16.71
C GLY A 132 13.63 13.35 -15.31
N LEU A 133 12.70 12.67 -14.64
CA LEU A 133 12.41 12.95 -13.25
C LEU A 133 13.60 12.55 -12.38
N PRO A 134 13.89 13.30 -11.31
CA PRO A 134 14.83 12.87 -10.30
C PRO A 134 14.27 11.60 -9.65
N SER A 135 14.59 10.43 -10.21
CA SER A 135 14.54 9.17 -9.47
C SER A 135 15.22 9.47 -8.15
N ALA A 136 14.53 9.31 -7.01
CA ALA A 136 14.89 9.81 -5.68
C ALA A 136 16.37 9.58 -5.30
N ARG A 137 17.26 10.32 -5.93
CA ARG A 137 18.70 10.26 -5.80
C ARG A 137 18.95 11.28 -4.72
N THR A 138 19.38 10.75 -3.59
CA THR A 138 19.97 11.49 -2.47
C THR A 138 20.62 12.77 -2.97
N HIS A 139 20.09 13.92 -2.53
CA HIS A 139 20.59 15.25 -2.85
C HIS A 139 22.13 15.27 -2.81
N GLY A 140 22.77 15.31 -3.99
CA GLY A 140 24.21 15.23 -4.09
C GLY A 140 24.73 14.86 -5.48
N GLY A 141 24.53 15.75 -6.48
CA GLY A 141 25.35 15.74 -7.69
C GLY A 141 24.63 15.96 -9.03
N GLY A 142 24.79 17.17 -9.58
CA GLY A 142 24.92 17.52 -11.00
C GLY A 142 24.00 16.89 -12.05
N ALA A 143 23.14 17.71 -12.66
CA ALA A 143 22.15 17.39 -13.69
C ALA A 143 22.67 17.08 -15.12
N GLN A 144 23.89 16.56 -15.30
CA GLN A 144 24.52 16.50 -16.64
C GLN A 144 24.90 15.12 -17.22
N TYR A 145 24.36 14.01 -16.70
CA TYR A 145 24.66 12.68 -17.26
C TYR A 145 23.42 11.80 -17.43
N ALA A 146 22.71 11.95 -18.54
CA ALA A 146 21.62 11.05 -18.93
C ALA A 146 21.53 10.87 -20.46
N ALA A 147 22.56 10.32 -21.08
CA ALA A 147 22.44 9.75 -22.43
C ALA A 147 23.44 8.60 -22.60
N LYS A 148 22.92 7.39 -22.92
CA LYS A 148 23.67 6.14 -23.23
C LYS A 148 24.26 5.33 -22.07
N ARG A 149 23.46 4.98 -21.05
CA ARG A 149 23.75 3.79 -20.25
C ARG A 149 22.81 2.65 -20.67
N ARG A 150 23.37 1.49 -21.03
CA ARG A 150 22.58 0.23 -21.07
C ARG A 150 22.08 0.01 -19.65
N MET A 151 20.76 0.02 -19.47
CA MET A 151 20.11 -0.19 -18.17
C MET A 151 20.49 -1.59 -17.65
N ALA A 152 21.07 -1.65 -16.47
CA ALA A 152 21.17 -2.91 -15.75
C ALA A 152 19.76 -3.32 -15.29
N GLU A 153 19.51 -4.60 -15.02
CA GLU A 153 18.19 -5.08 -14.58
C GLU A 153 17.68 -4.35 -13.32
N GLY A 154 18.58 -3.94 -12.42
CA GLY A 154 18.27 -3.10 -11.26
C GLY A 154 17.77 -1.68 -11.60
N ASP A 155 18.00 -1.20 -12.82
CA ASP A 155 17.53 0.11 -13.29
C ASP A 155 16.06 0.07 -13.72
N LEU A 156 15.52 -1.07 -14.18
CA LEU A 156 14.14 -1.10 -14.67
C LEU A 156 13.12 -0.80 -13.57
N LEU A 157 13.23 -1.48 -12.43
CA LEU A 157 12.36 -1.20 -11.27
C LEU A 157 12.52 0.24 -10.78
N ASN A 158 13.65 0.90 -11.07
CA ASN A 158 13.84 2.33 -10.79
C ASN A 158 12.92 3.24 -11.59
N GLU A 159 12.44 2.78 -12.73
CA GLU A 159 11.56 3.54 -13.61
C GLU A 159 10.09 3.13 -13.45
N ILE A 160 9.81 1.83 -13.32
CA ILE A 160 8.43 1.30 -13.36
C ILE A 160 7.77 1.09 -11.99
N ALA A 161 8.54 1.17 -10.91
CA ALA A 161 8.01 1.06 -9.55
C ALA A 161 8.17 2.37 -8.80
N PHE A 162 7.06 2.84 -8.24
CA PHE A 162 7.02 4.03 -7.42
C PHE A 162 7.68 3.75 -6.07
N ASP A 163 8.77 4.44 -5.80
CA ASP A 163 9.47 4.38 -4.52
C ASP A 163 8.76 5.32 -3.55
N LEU A 164 8.26 4.79 -2.42
CA LEU A 164 7.57 5.62 -1.44
C LEU A 164 8.53 6.69 -0.91
N PRO A 165 8.27 7.99 -1.17
CA PRO A 165 9.16 9.05 -0.73
C PRO A 165 9.31 9.05 0.79
N ARG A 166 10.56 9.06 1.27
CA ARG A 166 10.85 9.42 2.67
C ARG A 166 10.43 10.85 2.99
N ALA A 167 10.45 11.72 1.97
CA ALA A 167 10.23 13.15 2.09
C ALA A 167 8.85 13.53 2.62
N PHE A 168 7.87 12.61 2.63
CA PHE A 168 6.58 12.86 3.27
C PHE A 168 6.70 13.28 4.74
N PHE A 169 7.78 12.90 5.44
CA PHE A 169 7.98 13.19 6.86
C PHE A 169 9.02 14.27 7.14
N ALA A 170 9.83 14.66 6.16
CA ALA A 170 11.04 15.46 6.41
C ALA A 170 10.81 16.98 6.50
N SER A 171 9.63 17.49 6.12
CA SER A 171 9.40 18.93 5.92
C SER A 171 8.27 19.52 6.78
N ALA A 172 8.41 19.48 8.11
CA ALA A 172 7.73 20.47 8.96
C ALA A 172 8.73 21.53 9.51
N SER A 173 10.02 21.21 9.56
CA SER A 173 11.01 22.01 10.30
C SER A 173 12.18 22.54 9.46
N SER A 174 12.33 22.12 8.20
CA SER A 174 13.36 22.66 7.31
C SER A 174 12.72 23.52 6.21
N SER A 175 12.58 24.82 6.48
CA SER A 175 12.20 25.82 5.48
C SER A 175 13.30 25.95 4.41
N SER A 176 13.36 25.04 3.44
CA SER A 176 14.19 25.27 2.26
C SER A 176 13.59 26.46 1.51
N GLN A 177 14.34 27.55 1.44
CA GLN A 177 13.91 28.86 0.95
C GLN A 177 13.53 28.90 -0.54
N THR A 178 13.65 27.79 -1.29
CA THR A 178 13.42 27.80 -2.74
C THR A 178 11.96 27.65 -3.16
N GLY A 179 11.03 27.31 -2.26
CA GLY A 179 9.58 27.32 -2.53
C GLY A 179 9.07 26.38 -3.64
N GLU A 180 9.95 25.69 -4.38
CA GLU A 180 9.57 24.76 -5.43
C GLU A 180 8.95 23.49 -4.83
N GLU A 181 7.67 23.29 -5.11
CA GLU A 181 6.97 22.08 -4.74
C GLU A 181 7.49 20.89 -5.55
N SER A 182 7.84 19.80 -4.85
CA SER A 182 8.29 18.58 -5.52
C SER A 182 7.10 17.84 -6.15
N VAL A 183 7.19 17.59 -7.47
CA VAL A 183 6.19 16.85 -8.25
C VAL A 183 6.70 15.45 -8.56
N TYR A 184 5.87 14.44 -8.32
CA TYR A 184 6.17 13.04 -8.60
C TYR A 184 5.12 12.43 -9.51
N PHE A 185 5.56 11.53 -10.38
CA PHE A 185 4.68 10.81 -11.29
C PHE A 185 4.70 9.33 -10.93
N VAL A 186 3.52 8.78 -10.63
CA VAL A 186 3.32 7.37 -10.29
C VAL A 186 3.22 6.59 -11.60
N PRO A 187 4.16 5.67 -11.90
CA PRO A 187 4.11 4.84 -13.10
C PRO A 187 2.87 3.95 -13.14
N VAL A 188 2.57 3.44 -14.34
CA VAL A 188 1.47 2.50 -14.55
C VAL A 188 1.90 1.34 -15.42
N LEU A 189 1.36 0.16 -15.11
CA LEU A 189 1.46 -1.03 -15.93
C LEU A 189 0.06 -1.40 -16.41
N SER A 190 -0.03 -1.94 -17.62
CA SER A 190 -1.25 -2.64 -18.04
C SER A 190 -1.46 -3.90 -17.20
N THR A 191 -2.66 -4.46 -17.22
CA THR A 191 -2.84 -5.88 -16.90
C THR A 191 -1.99 -6.78 -17.82
N PRO A 192 -1.77 -8.05 -17.46
CA PRO A 192 -1.12 -9.00 -18.33
C PRO A 192 -1.77 -9.03 -19.73
N ILE A 193 -0.93 -8.95 -20.75
CA ILE A 193 -1.33 -9.05 -22.16
C ILE A 193 -1.05 -10.48 -22.60
N GLU A 194 -2.11 -11.16 -23.01
CA GLU A 194 -2.03 -12.49 -23.61
C GLU A 194 -1.37 -12.37 -24.98
N PHE A 195 -0.19 -12.99 -25.11
CA PHE A 195 0.70 -12.77 -26.24
C PHE A 195 0.92 -14.04 -27.05
N SER A 196 0.73 -13.95 -28.37
CA SER A 196 0.97 -15.04 -29.31
C SER A 196 2.11 -14.74 -30.28
N ILE A 197 2.97 -15.72 -30.54
CA ILE A 197 3.99 -15.63 -31.61
C ILE A 197 3.32 -15.74 -32.98
N THR A 198 2.28 -16.57 -33.09
CA THR A 198 1.49 -16.72 -34.31
C THR A 198 0.43 -15.62 -34.43
N PRO A 199 0.18 -15.08 -35.62
CA PRO A 199 -0.94 -14.18 -35.85
C PRO A 199 -2.26 -14.83 -35.41
N LEU A 200 -3.09 -14.07 -34.69
CA LEU A 200 -4.46 -14.49 -34.37
C LEU A 200 -5.31 -14.47 -35.65
N SER A 201 -6.29 -15.37 -35.75
CA SER A 201 -7.30 -15.29 -36.80
C SER A 201 -8.10 -13.99 -36.63
N SER A 202 -8.47 -13.37 -37.74
CA SER A 202 -9.05 -12.01 -37.80
C SER A 202 -10.46 -11.85 -37.19
N GLY A 203 -10.89 -12.77 -36.32
CA GLY A 203 -12.24 -12.82 -35.74
C GLY A 203 -12.33 -12.36 -34.28
N ASP A 204 -11.22 -12.35 -33.54
CA ASP A 204 -11.25 -12.03 -32.11
C ASP A 204 -11.18 -10.50 -31.90
N LYS A 205 -12.35 -9.90 -31.63
CA LYS A 205 -12.40 -8.53 -31.13
C LYS A 205 -11.78 -8.52 -29.74
N SER A 206 -10.57 -7.97 -29.61
CA SER A 206 -9.92 -7.88 -28.31
C SER A 206 -10.70 -6.93 -27.41
N GLU A 207 -11.23 -7.45 -26.31
CA GLU A 207 -11.66 -6.64 -25.19
C GLU A 207 -10.46 -5.84 -24.67
N ARG A 208 -10.71 -4.60 -24.27
CA ARG A 208 -9.69 -3.73 -23.69
C ARG A 208 -9.83 -3.78 -22.19
N THR A 209 -8.69 -3.88 -21.51
CA THR A 209 -8.71 -3.84 -20.06
C THR A 209 -8.80 -2.38 -19.62
N HIS A 210 -9.78 -2.10 -18.76
CA HIS A 210 -9.86 -0.85 -18.00
C HIS A 210 -9.04 -0.93 -16.71
N ASP A 211 -8.56 -2.12 -16.40
CA ASP A 211 -7.72 -2.39 -15.25
C ASP A 211 -6.27 -1.98 -15.53
N THR A 212 -5.63 -1.49 -14.48
CA THR A 212 -4.20 -1.17 -14.50
C THR A 212 -3.52 -1.72 -13.26
N MET A 213 -2.20 -1.75 -13.26
CA MET A 213 -1.41 -2.21 -12.12
C MET A 213 -0.38 -1.15 -11.76
N ARG A 214 -0.09 -1.03 -10.46
CA ARG A 214 0.96 -0.17 -9.92
C ARG A 214 1.92 -0.99 -9.10
N LEU A 215 3.21 -0.69 -9.26
CA LEU A 215 4.27 -1.27 -8.43
C LEU A 215 4.71 -0.24 -7.40
N LEU A 216 4.59 -0.58 -6.13
CA LEU A 216 4.99 0.25 -5.00
C LEU A 216 6.14 -0.44 -4.26
N ARG A 217 7.17 0.30 -3.87
CA ARG A 217 8.28 -0.28 -3.13
C ARG A 217 8.91 0.68 -2.15
N SER A 218 9.76 0.11 -1.30
CA SER A 218 10.84 0.84 -0.66
C SER A 218 12.17 0.24 -1.08
N ARG A 219 13.00 1.04 -1.76
CA ARG A 219 14.38 0.62 -2.11
C ARG A 219 15.21 0.34 -0.87
N GLU A 220 15.07 1.18 0.15
CA GLU A 220 15.82 1.06 1.40
C GLU A 220 15.48 -0.22 2.15
N HIS A 221 14.19 -0.56 2.17
CA HIS A 221 13.68 -1.62 3.02
C HIS A 221 13.48 -2.94 2.26
N GLY A 222 13.66 -2.95 0.94
CA GLY A 222 13.71 -4.17 0.13
C GLY A 222 12.37 -4.90 0.04
N TRP A 223 11.26 -4.16 -0.02
CA TRP A 223 9.93 -4.70 -0.26
C TRP A 223 9.31 -4.12 -1.54
N LEU A 224 8.50 -4.91 -2.24
CA LEU A 224 7.74 -4.55 -3.44
C LEU A 224 6.31 -5.06 -3.27
N VAL A 225 5.34 -4.25 -3.67
CA VAL A 225 3.91 -4.55 -3.70
C VAL A 225 3.39 -4.23 -5.09
N SER A 226 2.42 -4.99 -5.53
CA SER A 226 1.70 -4.72 -6.77
C SER A 226 0.21 -4.57 -6.50
N VAL A 227 -0.39 -3.52 -7.00
CA VAL A 227 -1.81 -3.22 -6.77
C VAL A 227 -2.50 -3.06 -8.12
N LYS A 228 -3.49 -3.91 -8.38
CA LYS A 228 -4.46 -3.74 -9.46
C LYS A 228 -5.46 -2.66 -9.08
N GLU A 229 -5.77 -1.80 -10.03
CA GLU A 229 -6.82 -0.79 -9.98
C GLU A 229 -7.84 -1.10 -11.06
N THR A 230 -9.12 -0.84 -10.77
CA THR A 230 -10.20 -0.95 -11.74
C THR A 230 -10.82 0.43 -11.92
N ALA A 231 -10.77 0.92 -13.16
CA ALA A 231 -11.44 2.16 -13.55
C ALA A 231 -12.82 1.84 -14.14
N GLY A 232 -13.88 2.47 -13.64
CA GLY A 232 -15.24 2.22 -14.07
C GLY A 232 -16.25 3.24 -13.53
N TYR A 233 -17.39 3.35 -14.21
CA TYR A 233 -18.43 4.36 -13.93
C TYR A 233 -19.06 4.22 -12.53
N GLU A 234 -19.12 3.01 -11.98
CA GLU A 234 -19.84 2.75 -10.72
C GLU A 234 -18.91 2.62 -9.50
N LEU A 235 -17.64 2.24 -9.69
CA LEU A 235 -16.73 1.87 -8.61
C LEU A 235 -15.27 2.11 -9.01
N ASP A 236 -14.87 3.38 -9.14
CA ASP A 236 -13.47 3.71 -9.32
C ASP A 236 -12.67 3.32 -8.07
N LYS A 237 -12.08 2.12 -8.08
CA LYS A 237 -11.23 1.60 -7.01
C LYS A 237 -9.77 1.78 -7.43
N HIS A 238 -9.19 2.89 -6.99
CA HIS A 238 -7.85 3.31 -7.35
C HIS A 238 -7.02 3.61 -6.10
N LEU A 239 -5.73 3.87 -6.31
CA LEU A 239 -4.79 4.22 -5.26
C LEU A 239 -4.92 5.69 -4.87
N TRP A 240 -5.05 5.93 -3.57
CA TRP A 240 -5.16 7.27 -2.99
C TRP A 240 -3.81 7.77 -2.47
N ASP A 241 -3.60 9.10 -2.52
CA ASP A 241 -2.40 9.73 -1.96
C ASP A 241 -2.21 9.40 -0.47
N ALA A 242 -3.30 9.35 0.29
CA ALA A 242 -3.28 9.03 1.71
C ALA A 242 -2.69 7.63 1.99
N SER A 243 -2.92 6.66 1.10
CA SER A 243 -2.36 5.30 1.23
C SER A 243 -0.84 5.30 1.08
N HIS A 244 -0.29 6.18 0.23
CA HIS A 244 1.15 6.36 0.13
C HIS A 244 1.74 6.98 1.40
N LEU A 245 1.07 7.99 1.95
CA LEU A 245 1.49 8.63 3.20
C LEU A 245 1.50 7.61 4.35
N LEU A 246 0.41 6.86 4.52
CA LEU A 246 0.31 5.84 5.58
C LEU A 246 1.30 4.71 5.37
N GLY A 247 1.42 4.17 4.15
CA GLY A 247 2.41 3.12 3.84
C GLY A 247 3.85 3.57 4.08
N SER A 248 4.19 4.80 3.71
CA SER A 248 5.52 5.39 3.94
C SER A 248 5.78 5.58 5.43
N TYR A 249 4.76 5.98 6.20
CA TYR A 249 4.84 6.14 7.64
C TYR A 249 5.08 4.80 8.34
N LEU A 250 4.29 3.78 7.98
CA LEU A 250 4.44 2.42 8.53
C LEU A 250 5.84 1.88 8.25
N SER A 251 6.30 1.99 7.00
CA SER A 251 7.62 1.51 6.62
C SER A 251 8.73 2.23 7.38
N SER A 252 8.70 3.55 7.42
CA SER A 252 9.72 4.34 8.13
C SER A 252 9.72 4.04 9.63
N SER A 253 8.53 4.06 10.23
CA SER A 253 8.34 3.81 11.67
C SER A 253 8.88 2.46 12.13
N LEU A 254 8.68 1.41 11.32
CA LEU A 254 9.10 0.06 11.69
C LEU A 254 10.59 -0.20 11.43
N PHE A 255 11.16 0.40 10.39
CA PHE A 255 12.58 0.22 10.06
C PHE A 255 13.53 1.19 10.80
N PHE A 256 13.10 2.40 11.16
CA PHE A 256 13.96 3.33 11.91
C PHE A 256 13.91 3.12 13.43
N SER A 257 13.12 2.17 13.92
CA SER A 257 12.95 1.87 15.36
C SER A 257 14.13 1.15 16.02
N SER A 258 15.35 1.20 15.45
CA SER A 258 16.50 0.54 16.08
C SER A 258 16.79 1.13 17.47
N ALA A 259 17.18 0.26 18.41
CA ALA A 259 17.26 0.56 19.85
C ALA A 259 18.34 1.60 20.23
N SER A 260 19.19 2.02 19.31
CA SER A 260 20.41 2.77 19.62
C SER A 260 20.34 4.29 19.45
N SER A 261 19.21 4.87 19.00
CA SER A 261 19.08 6.34 18.97
C SER A 261 18.58 6.89 20.32
N PRO A 262 19.34 7.76 21.01
CA PRO A 262 18.98 8.30 22.32
C PRO A 262 17.82 9.32 22.31
N SER A 263 17.31 9.73 21.14
CA SER A 263 16.16 10.64 21.01
C SER A 263 14.79 9.92 21.03
N GLN A 264 14.67 8.81 21.78
CA GLN A 264 13.52 7.90 21.78
C GLN A 264 12.22 8.44 22.40
N SER A 265 12.16 9.70 22.84
CA SER A 265 11.04 10.22 23.65
C SER A 265 9.68 10.28 22.95
N HIS A 266 9.61 10.06 21.63
CA HIS A 266 8.36 10.13 20.86
C HIS A 266 8.17 8.93 19.93
N ARG A 267 8.35 7.70 20.43
CA ARG A 267 7.82 6.53 19.71
C ARG A 267 6.32 6.41 19.98
N PRO A 268 5.46 6.41 18.95
CA PRO A 268 4.06 6.05 19.10
C PRO A 268 3.92 4.72 19.85
N GLY A 269 3.07 4.70 20.87
CA GLY A 269 2.91 3.54 21.76
C GLY A 269 2.54 2.26 21.00
N TRP A 270 1.79 2.39 19.90
CA TRP A 270 1.39 1.27 19.06
C TRP A 270 2.58 0.61 18.32
N ILE A 271 3.63 1.35 17.96
CA ILE A 271 4.85 0.77 17.32
C ILE A 271 5.59 -0.05 18.35
N THR A 272 5.84 0.53 19.52
CA THR A 272 6.50 -0.18 20.62
C THR A 272 5.71 -1.43 20.96
N ARG A 273 4.37 -1.34 21.01
CA ARG A 273 3.49 -2.49 21.23
C ARG A 273 3.58 -3.52 20.09
N LEU A 274 3.51 -3.11 18.83
CA LEU A 274 3.62 -4.01 17.68
C LEU A 274 4.95 -4.76 17.72
N LEU A 275 6.04 -4.03 17.91
CA LEU A 275 7.37 -4.61 18.04
C LEU A 275 7.49 -5.49 19.29
N GLN A 276 6.89 -5.10 20.42
CA GLN A 276 6.93 -5.86 21.66
C GLN A 276 6.10 -7.14 21.57
N ILE A 277 4.84 -7.07 21.13
CA ILE A 277 3.98 -8.25 20.92
C ILE A 277 4.66 -9.22 19.96
N ILE A 278 5.34 -8.71 18.93
CA ILE A 278 6.10 -9.55 18.02
C ILE A 278 7.41 -10.06 18.68
N ALA A 279 8.10 -9.29 19.51
CA ALA A 279 9.40 -9.69 20.09
C ALA A 279 9.33 -10.59 21.35
N ASP A 280 8.30 -10.48 22.20
CA ASP A 280 8.36 -10.92 23.61
C ASP A 280 8.31 -12.45 23.93
N GLU A 281 8.37 -13.38 22.96
CA GLU A 281 8.39 -14.83 23.26
C GLU A 281 9.80 -15.41 23.35
N SER A 282 10.82 -14.73 22.83
CA SER A 282 12.21 -15.22 22.86
C SER A 282 12.94 -14.95 24.18
N ALA A 283 12.33 -14.16 25.09
CA ALA A 283 12.95 -13.78 26.36
C ALA A 283 12.95 -14.89 27.44
N SER A 284 12.45 -16.10 27.11
CA SER A 284 12.44 -17.24 28.03
C SER A 284 13.71 -18.10 28.03
N VAL A 285 14.71 -17.82 27.17
CA VAL A 285 15.89 -18.69 26.98
C VAL A 285 17.25 -17.97 27.12
N LEU A 286 17.30 -16.67 27.43
CA LEU A 286 18.57 -16.04 27.82
C LEU A 286 18.82 -16.25 29.32
N GLU A 287 19.47 -17.37 29.61
CA GLU A 287 20.14 -17.64 30.88
C GLU A 287 21.19 -16.55 31.19
N ASP A 288 21.35 -16.30 32.48
CA ASP A 288 22.40 -15.53 33.16
C ASP A 288 22.27 -14.01 33.26
N GLY A 289 21.57 -13.58 34.32
CA GLY A 289 22.06 -12.50 35.18
C GLY A 289 21.23 -11.20 35.25
N TYR A 290 20.35 -11.13 36.25
CA TYR A 290 19.94 -9.87 36.91
C TYR A 290 19.11 -8.82 36.13
N ALA A 291 18.23 -9.22 35.22
CA ALA A 291 17.10 -8.38 34.78
C ALA A 291 15.77 -8.87 35.40
N SER A 292 14.98 -7.94 35.96
CA SER A 292 13.80 -8.22 36.76
C SER A 292 12.74 -9.09 36.04
N GLN A 293 12.60 -10.35 36.48
CA GLN A 293 11.66 -11.38 35.99
C GLN A 293 10.15 -11.04 36.12
N ALA A 294 9.77 -9.91 36.71
CA ALA A 294 8.37 -9.64 37.06
C ALA A 294 7.48 -9.22 35.87
N ASN A 295 8.03 -8.86 34.70
CA ASN A 295 7.24 -8.35 33.57
C ASN A 295 7.05 -9.32 32.39
N THR A 296 7.87 -10.38 32.27
CA THR A 296 7.84 -11.31 31.13
C THR A 296 6.82 -12.46 31.31
N ALA A 297 6.59 -12.93 32.54
CA ALA A 297 5.68 -14.06 32.79
C ALA A 297 4.18 -13.74 32.54
N ALA A 298 3.78 -12.46 32.56
CA ALA A 298 2.38 -12.05 32.34
C ALA A 298 2.00 -11.91 30.85
N LEU A 299 2.97 -11.94 29.92
CA LEU A 299 2.74 -11.86 28.48
C LEU A 299 2.83 -13.23 27.78
N ALA A 300 3.41 -14.23 28.44
CA ALA A 300 3.63 -15.58 27.90
C ALA A 300 2.34 -16.44 27.76
N GLY A 301 1.16 -15.88 28.08
CA GLY A 301 -0.12 -16.59 28.01
C GLY A 301 -1.01 -16.22 26.83
N ASP A 302 -0.74 -15.12 26.13
CA ASP A 302 -1.63 -14.60 25.08
C ASP A 302 -1.06 -14.96 23.70
N THR A 303 -1.31 -16.20 23.27
CA THR A 303 -0.83 -16.75 21.98
C THR A 303 -1.59 -16.22 20.77
N HIS A 304 -2.44 -15.21 20.96
CA HIS A 304 -3.26 -14.67 19.89
C HIS A 304 -2.41 -13.84 18.91
N PRO A 305 -2.65 -13.99 17.59
CA PRO A 305 -1.96 -13.19 16.60
C PRO A 305 -2.29 -11.71 16.77
N PHE A 306 -1.33 -10.84 16.48
CA PHE A 306 -1.55 -9.40 16.41
C PHE A 306 -2.52 -9.09 15.27
N VAL A 307 -3.68 -8.50 15.57
CA VAL A 307 -4.71 -8.28 14.55
C VAL A 307 -4.69 -6.85 14.06
N VAL A 308 -4.60 -6.69 12.74
CA VAL A 308 -4.77 -5.43 12.03
C VAL A 308 -6.08 -5.47 11.25
N LEU A 309 -6.88 -4.42 11.38
CA LEU A 309 -8.10 -4.24 10.61
C LEU A 309 -7.95 -2.99 9.73
N GLU A 310 -8.02 -3.12 8.41
CA GLU A 310 -8.12 -1.96 7.51
C GLU A 310 -9.58 -1.72 7.14
N LEU A 311 -10.07 -0.49 7.36
CA LEU A 311 -11.42 -0.06 6.99
C LEU A 311 -11.38 0.67 5.64
N GLY A 312 -12.30 0.32 4.75
CA GLY A 312 -12.43 0.98 3.44
C GLY A 312 -11.19 0.74 2.57
N SER A 313 -10.73 -0.51 2.52
CA SER A 313 -9.46 -0.90 1.93
C SER A 313 -9.33 -0.54 0.45
N GLY A 314 -10.43 -0.42 -0.30
CA GLY A 314 -10.44 -0.15 -1.72
C GLY A 314 -9.67 -1.22 -2.50
N THR A 315 -8.45 -0.89 -2.88
CA THR A 315 -7.52 -1.82 -3.55
C THR A 315 -6.73 -2.71 -2.59
N GLY A 316 -6.75 -2.42 -1.29
CA GLY A 316 -5.99 -3.13 -0.26
C GLY A 316 -4.53 -2.68 -0.12
N CYS A 317 -4.15 -1.59 -0.79
CA CYS A 317 -2.77 -1.14 -0.88
C CYS A 317 -2.07 -1.02 0.48
N THR A 318 -2.72 -0.42 1.49
CA THR A 318 -2.08 -0.17 2.79
C THR A 318 -1.77 -1.46 3.53
N GLY A 319 -2.77 -2.32 3.71
CA GLY A 319 -2.61 -3.59 4.43
C GLY A 319 -1.68 -4.56 3.69
N ILE A 320 -1.74 -4.61 2.35
CA ILE A 320 -0.78 -5.39 1.55
C ILE A 320 0.65 -4.85 1.74
N SER A 321 0.82 -3.52 1.77
CA SER A 321 2.12 -2.91 2.05
C SER A 321 2.62 -3.26 3.44
N LEU A 322 1.74 -3.29 4.44
CA LEU A 322 2.10 -3.72 5.79
C LEU A 322 2.60 -5.17 5.81
N VAL A 323 1.94 -6.10 5.09
CA VAL A 323 2.44 -7.48 4.95
C VAL A 323 3.85 -7.50 4.37
N ALA A 324 4.08 -6.77 3.28
CA ALA A 324 5.39 -6.73 2.62
C ALA A 324 6.48 -6.11 3.51
N ILE A 325 6.12 -5.11 4.32
CA ILE A 325 7.00 -4.50 5.33
C ILE A 325 7.34 -5.52 6.43
N LEU A 326 6.36 -6.22 6.98
CA LEU A 326 6.57 -7.24 8.02
C LEU A 326 7.44 -8.40 7.51
N ASP A 327 7.15 -8.88 6.30
CA ASP A 327 7.93 -9.93 5.62
C ASP A 327 9.40 -9.49 5.39
N ALA A 328 9.63 -8.23 5.01
CA ALA A 328 10.98 -7.68 4.89
C ALA A 328 11.69 -7.56 6.25
N LEU A 329 10.98 -7.20 7.32
CA LEU A 329 11.55 -7.18 8.68
C LEU A 329 11.92 -8.59 9.16
N VAL A 330 11.12 -9.62 8.85
CA VAL A 330 11.45 -11.01 9.13
C VAL A 330 12.69 -11.45 8.36
N ARG A 331 12.76 -11.20 7.04
CA ARG A 331 13.94 -11.53 6.22
C ARG A 331 15.23 -10.88 6.69
N THR A 332 15.13 -9.66 7.24
CA THR A 332 16.29 -8.92 7.76
C THR A 332 16.63 -9.28 9.20
N GLY A 333 15.94 -10.26 9.79
CA GLY A 333 16.16 -10.73 11.18
C GLY A 333 15.73 -9.71 12.24
N ARG A 334 14.95 -8.69 11.85
CA ARG A 334 14.43 -7.65 12.77
C ARG A 334 13.15 -8.07 13.46
N LEU A 335 12.42 -9.03 12.89
CA LEU A 335 11.31 -9.71 13.53
C LEU A 335 11.53 -11.23 13.45
N PRO A 336 11.16 -12.00 14.48
CA PRO A 336 11.20 -13.46 14.44
C PRO A 336 10.19 -14.05 13.44
N SER A 337 10.56 -15.15 12.79
CA SER A 337 9.75 -15.82 11.74
C SER A 337 8.52 -16.58 12.26
N GLU A 338 8.47 -16.89 13.55
CA GLU A 338 7.41 -17.71 14.15
C GLU A 338 6.12 -16.92 14.45
N ARG A 339 6.19 -15.59 14.34
CA ARG A 339 5.19 -14.69 14.92
C ARG A 339 4.08 -14.33 13.98
N ARG A 340 2.86 -14.50 14.48
CA ARG A 340 1.66 -14.35 13.65
C ARG A 340 1.05 -12.97 13.76
N ALA A 341 0.97 -12.29 12.61
CA ALA A 341 0.10 -11.14 12.43
C ALA A 341 -1.07 -11.57 11.54
N GLU A 342 -2.27 -11.09 11.84
CA GLU A 342 -3.46 -11.28 11.03
C GLU A 342 -3.92 -9.92 10.52
N ILE A 343 -3.91 -9.72 9.21
CA ILE A 343 -4.31 -8.48 8.56
C ILE A 343 -5.61 -8.75 7.81
N ILE A 344 -6.68 -8.06 8.20
CA ILE A 344 -8.02 -8.18 7.64
C ILE A 344 -8.34 -6.90 6.88
N LEU A 345 -8.43 -7.01 5.56
CA LEU A 345 -8.81 -5.90 4.67
C LEU A 345 -10.33 -5.87 4.56
N THR A 346 -10.96 -4.73 4.79
CA THR A 346 -12.43 -4.62 4.74
C THR A 346 -12.92 -3.49 3.86
N ASP A 347 -13.98 -3.77 3.12
CA ASP A 347 -14.67 -2.80 2.26
C ASP A 347 -16.12 -3.29 2.04
N LEU A 348 -16.85 -2.61 1.16
CA LEU A 348 -18.14 -3.09 0.65
C LEU A 348 -17.94 -4.34 -0.24
N GLU A 349 -19.00 -5.14 -0.39
CA GLU A 349 -19.00 -6.34 -1.25
C GLU A 349 -18.51 -6.05 -2.68
N SER A 350 -18.79 -4.85 -3.16
CA SER A 350 -18.38 -4.39 -4.49
C SER A 350 -16.87 -4.34 -4.71
N ALA A 351 -16.05 -4.37 -3.65
CA ALA A 351 -14.59 -4.43 -3.73
C ALA A 351 -14.01 -5.84 -3.44
N SER A 352 -14.84 -6.82 -3.05
CA SER A 352 -14.38 -8.15 -2.62
C SER A 352 -13.50 -8.84 -3.66
N GLU A 353 -13.91 -8.82 -4.94
CA GLU A 353 -13.18 -9.47 -6.03
C GLU A 353 -11.82 -8.80 -6.28
N LEU A 354 -11.78 -7.46 -6.35
CA LEU A 354 -10.54 -6.72 -6.53
C LEU A 354 -9.57 -6.93 -5.35
N LEU A 355 -10.08 -6.90 -4.12
CA LEU A 355 -9.28 -7.18 -2.93
C LEU A 355 -8.72 -8.60 -2.99
N LYS A 356 -9.54 -9.58 -3.35
CA LYS A 356 -9.12 -10.96 -3.49
C LYS A 356 -8.01 -11.10 -4.53
N ASP A 357 -8.18 -10.51 -5.71
CA ASP A 357 -7.16 -10.50 -6.77
C ASP A 357 -5.84 -9.93 -6.26
N ASN A 358 -5.88 -8.78 -5.59
CA ASN A 358 -4.69 -8.13 -5.05
C ASN A 358 -4.04 -8.92 -3.92
N ILE A 359 -4.82 -9.55 -3.03
CA ILE A 359 -4.31 -10.42 -1.97
C ILE A 359 -3.61 -11.63 -2.60
N ASP A 360 -4.30 -12.38 -3.47
CA ASP A 360 -3.77 -13.59 -4.11
C ASP A 360 -2.48 -13.26 -4.89
N PHE A 361 -2.49 -12.12 -5.60
CA PHE A 361 -1.33 -11.66 -6.36
C PHE A 361 -0.10 -11.41 -5.48
N ASN A 362 -0.26 -10.73 -4.34
CA ASN A 362 0.88 -10.40 -3.47
C ASN A 362 1.28 -11.55 -2.55
N GLN A 363 0.33 -12.36 -2.09
CA GLN A 363 0.64 -13.58 -1.32
C GLN A 363 1.46 -14.57 -2.13
N SER A 364 1.20 -14.66 -3.44
CA SER A 364 2.02 -15.48 -4.34
C SER A 364 3.48 -14.98 -4.45
N GLN A 365 3.77 -13.75 -4.04
CA GLN A 365 5.12 -13.17 -4.05
C GLN A 365 5.83 -13.29 -2.70
N THR A 366 5.09 -13.26 -1.60
CA THR A 366 5.66 -13.40 -0.26
C THR A 366 6.28 -14.79 -0.08
N SER A 367 7.42 -14.86 0.60
CA SER A 367 8.14 -16.13 0.78
C SER A 367 7.28 -17.10 1.60
N ALA A 368 7.24 -18.39 1.23
CA ALA A 368 6.66 -19.44 2.08
C ALA A 368 7.30 -19.52 3.49
N ALA A 369 8.49 -18.94 3.66
CA ALA A 369 9.14 -18.76 4.96
C ALA A 369 8.36 -17.84 5.92
N SER A 370 7.45 -17.00 5.39
CA SER A 370 6.63 -16.05 6.15
C SER A 370 5.18 -16.54 6.30
N ASN A 371 4.98 -17.84 6.58
CA ASN A 371 3.70 -18.41 7.07
C ASN A 371 3.18 -17.74 8.37
N SER A 372 3.93 -16.77 8.87
CA SER A 372 3.67 -15.99 10.05
C SER A 372 2.56 -14.96 9.80
N THR A 373 2.52 -14.28 8.65
CA THR A 373 1.51 -13.23 8.42
C THR A 373 0.34 -13.73 7.58
N GLN A 374 -0.86 -13.74 8.16
CA GLN A 374 -2.11 -14.02 7.45
C GLN A 374 -2.68 -12.72 6.89
N LEU A 375 -3.05 -12.75 5.61
CA LEU A 375 -3.74 -11.65 4.94
C LEU A 375 -5.03 -12.19 4.34
N ARG A 376 -6.15 -11.52 4.60
CA ARG A 376 -7.46 -11.88 4.03
C ARG A 376 -8.36 -10.68 3.89
N SER A 377 -9.38 -10.81 3.06
CA SER A 377 -10.46 -9.82 2.94
C SER A 377 -11.70 -10.26 3.72
N ALA A 378 -12.52 -9.30 4.12
CA ALA A 378 -13.86 -9.51 4.68
C ALA A 378 -14.76 -8.32 4.32
N VAL A 379 -16.06 -8.55 4.15
CA VAL A 379 -17.00 -7.48 3.86
C VAL A 379 -17.39 -6.79 5.16
N LEU A 380 -17.32 -5.46 5.21
CA LEU A 380 -17.75 -4.66 6.36
C LEU A 380 -18.44 -3.38 5.87
N ASP A 381 -19.75 -3.41 5.82
CA ASP A 381 -20.58 -2.23 5.54
C ASP A 381 -20.83 -1.46 6.84
N TRP A 382 -20.19 -0.30 6.99
CA TRP A 382 -20.27 0.53 8.19
C TRP A 382 -21.70 0.90 8.55
N THR A 383 -22.53 1.24 7.56
CA THR A 383 -23.93 1.67 7.75
C THR A 383 -24.77 0.56 8.37
N GLN A 384 -24.48 -0.69 8.02
CA GLN A 384 -25.22 -1.83 8.53
C GLN A 384 -24.79 -2.22 9.94
N VAL A 385 -23.48 -2.16 10.22
CA VAL A 385 -22.94 -2.56 11.53
C VAL A 385 -23.10 -1.47 12.58
N SER A 386 -23.10 -0.18 12.20
CA SER A 386 -23.42 0.95 13.09
C SER A 386 -24.88 0.90 13.56
N ALA A 387 -25.79 0.58 12.64
CA ALA A 387 -27.23 0.47 12.93
C ALA A 387 -27.59 -0.77 13.78
N SER A 388 -26.69 -1.74 13.92
CA SER A 388 -26.97 -2.99 14.64
C SER A 388 -25.74 -3.54 15.36
N GLN A 389 -25.68 -3.36 16.68
CA GLN A 389 -24.66 -3.96 17.55
C GLN A 389 -24.62 -5.49 17.42
N THR A 390 -25.76 -6.15 17.15
CA THR A 390 -25.81 -7.59 16.88
C THR A 390 -25.08 -7.96 15.59
N LYS A 391 -25.26 -7.19 14.50
CA LYS A 391 -24.54 -7.44 13.24
C LYS A 391 -23.04 -7.27 13.43
N LEU A 392 -22.60 -6.18 14.09
CA LEU A 392 -21.18 -5.96 14.39
C LEU A 392 -20.61 -7.09 15.26
N ARG A 393 -21.34 -7.50 16.30
CA ARG A 393 -20.95 -8.63 17.15
C ARG A 393 -20.79 -9.92 16.36
N ASN A 394 -21.74 -10.24 15.48
CA ASN A 394 -21.67 -11.44 14.65
C ASN A 394 -20.48 -11.38 13.69
N TRP A 395 -20.24 -10.22 13.07
CA TRP A 395 -19.07 -9.98 12.23
C TRP A 395 -17.77 -10.21 13.01
N LYS A 396 -17.68 -9.73 14.25
CA LYS A 396 -16.52 -9.97 15.13
C LYS A 396 -16.35 -11.44 15.49
N VAL A 397 -17.43 -12.18 15.75
CA VAL A 397 -17.31 -13.63 15.97
C VAL A 397 -16.78 -14.34 14.72
N GLU A 398 -17.32 -14.00 13.55
CA GLU A 398 -16.94 -14.61 12.27
C GLU A 398 -15.49 -14.31 11.89
N HIS A 399 -15.05 -13.06 12.04
CA HIS A 399 -13.76 -12.60 11.53
C HIS A 399 -12.74 -12.26 12.61
N LEU A 400 -13.08 -12.19 13.88
CA LEU A 400 -12.10 -12.08 14.97
C LEU A 400 -12.11 -13.33 15.86
N GLY A 401 -13.04 -14.27 15.64
CA GLY A 401 -13.20 -15.49 16.42
C GLY A 401 -14.02 -15.30 17.69
N GLU A 402 -14.15 -14.06 18.19
CA GLU A 402 -14.87 -13.75 19.42
C GLU A 402 -15.58 -12.39 19.34
N ALA A 403 -16.75 -12.32 19.96
CA ALA A 403 -17.58 -11.11 20.03
C ALA A 403 -16.85 -9.92 20.66
N ASP A 404 -16.04 -10.19 21.69
CA ASP A 404 -15.38 -9.17 22.50
C ASP A 404 -13.93 -8.90 22.07
N ARG A 405 -13.38 -9.68 21.13
CA ARG A 405 -12.02 -9.44 20.61
C ARG A 405 -11.97 -8.12 19.86
N GLN A 406 -10.92 -7.34 20.08
CA GLN A 406 -10.69 -6.08 19.36
C GLN A 406 -9.45 -6.21 18.49
N PRO A 407 -9.40 -5.56 17.32
CA PRO A 407 -8.15 -5.44 16.58
C PRO A 407 -7.11 -4.71 17.44
N ASP A 408 -5.83 -5.04 17.30
CA ASP A 408 -4.74 -4.33 17.97
C ASP A 408 -4.45 -2.99 17.28
N LEU A 409 -4.56 -2.97 15.94
CA LEU A 409 -4.35 -1.81 15.10
C LEU A 409 -5.49 -1.69 14.07
N ILE A 410 -6.00 -0.48 13.87
CA ILE A 410 -6.95 -0.15 12.82
C ILE A 410 -6.28 0.79 11.84
N LEU A 411 -6.38 0.50 10.55
CA LEU A 411 -5.89 1.36 9.48
C LEU A 411 -7.08 1.97 8.73
N VAL A 412 -7.02 3.26 8.46
CA VAL A 412 -8.02 3.99 7.68
C VAL A 412 -7.27 4.87 6.69
N SER A 413 -7.52 4.69 5.40
CA SER A 413 -6.88 5.47 4.35
C SER A 413 -7.94 6.11 3.46
N ASP A 414 -7.98 7.43 3.48
CA ASP A 414 -8.84 8.27 2.64
C ASP A 414 -10.34 7.96 2.67
N CYS A 415 -10.83 7.48 3.80
CA CYS A 415 -12.24 7.10 4.01
C CYS A 415 -13.14 8.27 4.42
N THR A 416 -12.69 9.51 4.24
CA THR A 416 -13.33 10.71 4.81
C THR A 416 -13.83 11.70 3.77
N TYR A 417 -13.92 11.30 2.50
CA TYR A 417 -14.40 12.17 1.41
C TYR A 417 -15.92 12.35 1.39
N ASN A 418 -16.68 11.38 1.93
CA ASN A 418 -18.14 11.45 2.02
C ASN A 418 -18.57 11.60 3.48
N GLN A 419 -19.15 12.76 3.78
CA GLN A 419 -19.59 13.14 5.12
C GLN A 419 -20.78 12.33 5.64
N ASP A 420 -21.59 11.77 4.73
CA ASP A 420 -22.77 10.98 5.09
C ASP A 420 -22.38 9.75 5.92
N TYR A 421 -21.15 9.25 5.74
CA TYR A 421 -20.63 8.08 6.47
C TYR A 421 -19.83 8.43 7.73
N PHE A 422 -19.71 9.71 8.11
CA PHE A 422 -18.88 10.08 9.27
C PHE A 422 -19.43 9.52 10.58
N ASP A 423 -20.75 9.52 10.76
CA ASP A 423 -21.34 8.96 11.97
C ASP A 423 -21.09 7.45 12.07
N ASP A 424 -21.32 6.72 10.98
CA ASP A 424 -21.09 5.28 10.90
C ASP A 424 -19.62 4.92 11.15
N LEU A 425 -18.68 5.63 10.51
CA LEU A 425 -17.25 5.43 10.71
C LEU A 425 -16.87 5.67 12.17
N CYS A 426 -17.35 6.75 12.79
CA CYS A 426 -17.03 7.05 14.18
C CYS A 426 -17.62 6.00 15.14
N ASP A 427 -18.81 5.47 14.88
CA ASP A 427 -19.44 4.41 15.69
C ASP A 427 -18.69 3.07 15.58
N VAL A 428 -18.23 2.74 14.36
CA VAL A 428 -17.34 1.58 14.13
C VAL A 428 -16.02 1.74 14.88
N LEU A 429 -15.36 2.90 14.75
CA LEU A 429 -14.10 3.18 15.45
C LEU A 429 -14.27 3.13 16.96
N ARG A 430 -15.31 3.76 17.53
CA ARG A 430 -15.61 3.70 18.96
C ARG A 430 -15.76 2.26 19.45
N THR A 431 -16.44 1.41 18.67
CA THR A 431 -16.66 0.02 19.05
C THR A 431 -15.39 -0.80 19.01
N PHE A 432 -14.55 -0.64 17.98
CA PHE A 432 -13.28 -1.36 17.87
C PHE A 432 -12.18 -0.84 18.79
N LEU A 433 -12.23 0.44 19.18
CA LEU A 433 -11.29 1.05 20.12
C LEU A 433 -11.72 0.90 21.60
N ALA A 434 -12.89 0.29 21.85
CA ALA A 434 -13.37 0.04 23.21
C ALA A 434 -12.38 -0.87 23.98
N PRO A 435 -12.16 -0.65 25.29
CA PRO A 435 -11.26 -1.47 26.08
C PRO A 435 -11.63 -2.95 26.02
N ARG A 436 -10.61 -3.82 25.86
CA ARG A 436 -10.82 -5.28 25.91
C ARG A 436 -11.30 -5.66 27.31
N ARG A 437 -12.47 -6.31 27.40
CA ARG A 437 -12.92 -6.94 28.64
C ARG A 437 -12.19 -8.26 28.78
N SER A 438 -11.27 -8.36 29.74
CA SER A 438 -10.62 -9.63 30.02
C SER A 438 -11.67 -10.61 30.58
N PRO A 439 -11.87 -11.80 29.95
CA PRO A 439 -12.80 -12.81 30.44
C PRO A 439 -12.50 -13.23 31.89
N ALA A 440 -11.22 -13.16 32.29
CA ALA A 440 -10.75 -13.53 33.62
C ALA A 440 -11.33 -12.66 34.75
N VAL A 441 -11.81 -11.44 34.45
CA VAL A 441 -12.39 -10.53 35.45
C VAL A 441 -13.83 -10.91 35.81
N LEU A 442 -14.53 -11.69 34.97
CA LEU A 442 -15.94 -12.04 35.21
C LEU A 442 -16.15 -13.38 35.92
N ALA A 443 -15.10 -14.21 36.05
CA ALA A 443 -15.24 -15.60 36.50
C ALA A 443 -14.81 -15.88 37.96
N LEU A 444 -14.26 -14.89 38.69
CA LEU A 444 -13.83 -15.08 40.07
C LEU A 444 -14.71 -14.30 41.04
N PRO A 445 -15.52 -14.95 41.89
CA PRO A 445 -16.19 -14.28 43.01
C PRO A 445 -15.11 -13.85 44.01
N SER A 446 -14.70 -12.59 43.95
CA SER A 446 -13.63 -12.04 44.79
C SER A 446 -14.18 -11.58 46.14
N ASN A 447 -13.96 -12.38 47.19
CA ASN A 447 -13.99 -11.93 48.59
C ASN A 447 -12.65 -11.34 49.05
N ASP A 448 -11.70 -11.13 48.14
CA ASP A 448 -10.38 -10.60 48.45
C ASP A 448 -10.10 -9.33 47.61
N GLU A 449 -10.61 -8.20 48.09
CA GLU A 449 -10.53 -6.88 47.43
C GLU A 449 -9.08 -6.34 47.31
N SER A 450 -8.07 -7.04 47.82
CA SER A 450 -6.86 -6.34 48.26
C SER A 450 -5.66 -6.31 47.31
N LYS A 451 -5.46 -7.20 46.31
CA LYS A 451 -4.11 -7.28 45.67
C LYS A 451 -3.94 -7.61 44.18
N HIS A 452 -4.99 -7.78 43.38
CA HIS A 452 -4.81 -8.03 41.95
C HIS A 452 -5.41 -6.91 41.10
N SER A 453 -4.64 -5.84 40.88
CA SER A 453 -4.89 -4.93 39.77
C SER A 453 -4.76 -5.72 38.47
N ALA A 454 -5.88 -6.18 37.93
CA ALA A 454 -5.90 -6.85 36.63
C ALA A 454 -5.23 -5.92 35.61
N LYS A 455 -4.09 -6.35 35.08
CA LYS A 455 -3.34 -5.59 34.07
C LYS A 455 -4.23 -5.53 32.82
N LEU A 456 -4.91 -4.40 32.61
CA LEU A 456 -5.73 -4.18 31.43
C LEU A 456 -4.86 -4.37 30.18
N ALA A 457 -5.37 -5.13 29.22
CA ALA A 457 -4.74 -5.21 27.91
C ALA A 457 -4.63 -3.78 27.33
N PRO A 458 -3.52 -3.45 26.67
CA PRO A 458 -3.35 -2.11 26.12
C PRO A 458 -4.47 -1.78 25.13
N PRO A 459 -4.90 -0.51 25.05
CA PRO A 459 -6.00 -0.11 24.18
C PRO A 459 -5.62 -0.25 22.71
N SER A 460 -6.59 -0.62 21.87
CA SER A 460 -6.44 -0.59 20.42
C SER A 460 -6.13 0.82 19.92
N THR A 461 -5.48 0.93 18.78
CA THR A 461 -5.11 2.23 18.17
C THR A 461 -5.59 2.28 16.72
N CYS A 462 -6.02 3.44 16.26
CA CYS A 462 -6.37 3.67 14.86
C CYS A 462 -5.39 4.67 14.22
N LEU A 463 -4.91 4.36 13.03
CA LEU A 463 -4.16 5.28 12.17
C LEU A 463 -5.06 5.69 11.02
N LEU A 464 -5.42 6.98 10.97
CA LEU A 464 -6.24 7.56 9.91
C LEU A 464 -5.40 8.51 9.08
N SER A 465 -5.20 8.17 7.80
CA SER A 465 -4.65 9.10 6.81
C SER A 465 -5.76 9.64 5.92
N LYS A 466 -5.72 10.93 5.63
CA LYS A 466 -6.65 11.57 4.69
C LYS A 466 -5.99 12.69 3.92
N LYS A 467 -6.51 12.96 2.72
CA LYS A 467 -6.26 14.19 1.99
C LYS A 467 -7.38 15.20 2.31
N HIS A 468 -7.03 16.43 2.65
CA HIS A 468 -8.00 17.47 2.97
C HIS A 468 -8.50 18.12 1.69
N ARG A 469 -9.66 17.67 1.19
CA ARG A 469 -10.20 18.10 -0.11
C ARG A 469 -11.20 19.22 0.01
N HIS A 470 -12.09 19.11 0.99
CA HIS A 470 -13.18 20.04 1.19
C HIS A 470 -13.23 20.52 2.64
N PRO A 471 -13.50 21.82 2.90
CA PRO A 471 -13.64 22.35 4.25
C PRO A 471 -14.64 21.58 5.13
N ASP A 472 -15.69 21.04 4.52
CA ASP A 472 -16.73 20.31 5.26
C ASP A 472 -16.24 18.97 5.84
N GLU A 473 -15.14 18.40 5.35
CA GLU A 473 -14.54 17.20 5.96
C GLU A 473 -14.09 17.43 7.40
N GLU A 474 -13.90 18.70 7.79
CA GLU A 474 -13.59 19.09 9.18
C GLU A 474 -14.73 18.79 10.15
N SER A 475 -15.94 18.54 9.64
CA SER A 475 -17.07 18.06 10.44
C SER A 475 -16.84 16.65 11.03
N LEU A 476 -15.82 15.91 10.56
CA LEU A 476 -15.39 14.64 11.15
C LEU A 476 -14.93 14.81 12.59
N TRP A 477 -14.16 15.87 12.88
CA TRP A 477 -13.48 16.03 14.16
C TRP A 477 -14.44 16.22 15.34
N PRO A 478 -15.47 17.09 15.26
CA PRO A 478 -16.52 17.16 16.28
C PRO A 478 -17.27 15.83 16.47
N LYS A 479 -17.53 15.07 15.40
CA LYS A 479 -18.23 13.77 15.46
C LYS A 479 -17.40 12.70 16.17
N LEU A 480 -16.08 12.66 15.95
CA LEU A 480 -15.15 11.81 16.71
C LEU A 480 -15.19 12.18 18.20
N ARG A 481 -15.07 13.48 18.52
CA ARG A 481 -15.11 13.96 19.90
C ARG A 481 -16.41 13.59 20.62
N ALA A 482 -17.55 13.74 19.94
CA ALA A 482 -18.87 13.38 20.49
C ALA A 482 -18.97 11.90 20.89
N ARG A 483 -18.15 11.03 20.29
CA ARG A 483 -18.04 9.59 20.60
C ARG A 483 -16.90 9.27 21.56
N GLY A 484 -16.35 10.27 22.23
CA GLY A 484 -15.24 10.12 23.17
C GLY A 484 -13.95 9.69 22.49
N LEU A 485 -13.79 9.95 21.19
CA LEU A 485 -12.55 9.69 20.47
C LEU A 485 -11.70 10.97 20.47
N ARG A 486 -10.39 10.81 20.61
CA ARG A 486 -9.39 11.89 20.47
C ARG A 486 -8.45 11.54 19.32
N TRP A 487 -7.84 12.57 18.73
CA TRP A 487 -6.87 12.40 17.66
C TRP A 487 -5.61 13.23 17.90
N GLU A 488 -4.48 12.75 17.39
CA GLU A 488 -3.19 13.44 17.38
C GLU A 488 -2.63 13.41 15.96
N LEU A 489 -2.15 14.55 15.44
CA LEU A 489 -1.49 14.59 14.14
C LEU A 489 -0.08 14.00 14.29
N LEU A 490 0.17 12.89 13.61
CA LEU A 490 1.47 12.21 13.60
C LEU A 490 2.38 12.70 12.48
N ALA A 491 1.81 12.98 11.31
CA ALA A 491 2.55 13.43 10.15
C ALA A 491 1.67 14.26 9.20
N GLY A 492 2.34 15.11 8.43
CA GLY A 492 1.68 16.02 7.51
C GLY A 492 1.14 17.26 8.20
N GLU A 493 -0.03 17.70 7.76
CA GLU A 493 -0.59 18.99 8.15
C GLU A 493 -2.05 18.83 8.59
N ASN A 494 -2.43 19.61 9.60
CA ASN A 494 -3.84 19.82 9.90
C ASN A 494 -4.45 20.68 8.81
N ALA A 495 -5.73 20.46 8.50
CA ALA A 495 -6.47 21.42 7.71
C ALA A 495 -6.49 22.75 8.48
N SER A 496 -5.78 23.75 7.96
CA SER A 496 -5.97 25.12 8.40
C SER A 496 -6.85 25.81 7.36
N PHE A 497 -7.97 26.36 7.81
CA PHE A 497 -8.99 26.98 6.95
C PHE A 497 -8.48 28.20 6.17
N GLU A 498 -7.30 28.74 6.51
CA GLU A 498 -6.77 29.96 5.89
C GLU A 498 -6.24 29.74 4.45
N ILE A 499 -6.16 28.49 3.96
CA ILE A 499 -5.58 28.14 2.65
C ILE A 499 -6.66 27.91 1.58
N GLN A 500 -7.61 28.84 1.44
CA GLN A 500 -8.73 28.70 0.48
C GLN A 500 -8.51 29.37 -0.89
N SER A 501 -7.42 30.11 -1.13
CA SER A 501 -7.32 30.93 -2.34
C SER A 501 -6.49 30.34 -3.49
N SER A 502 -5.72 29.28 -3.30
CA SER A 502 -4.82 28.76 -4.36
C SER A 502 -5.38 27.60 -5.18
N GLY A 503 -6.55 27.03 -4.82
CA GLY A 503 -7.19 25.95 -5.59
C GLY A 503 -6.43 24.61 -5.60
N GLU A 504 -5.33 24.48 -4.85
CA GLU A 504 -4.46 23.30 -4.88
C GLU A 504 -4.47 22.61 -3.52
N HIS A 505 -5.51 21.80 -3.30
CA HIS A 505 -5.77 21.02 -2.09
C HIS A 505 -4.77 19.86 -1.91
N SER A 506 -3.54 20.21 -1.52
CA SER A 506 -2.40 19.29 -1.40
C SER A 506 -2.12 18.82 0.03
N HIS A 507 -2.93 19.26 1.00
CA HIS A 507 -2.68 18.97 2.40
C HIS A 507 -3.15 17.55 2.73
N MET A 508 -2.24 16.74 3.26
CA MET A 508 -2.58 15.43 3.83
C MET A 508 -2.22 15.43 5.30
N GLY A 509 -3.03 14.73 6.09
CA GLY A 509 -2.77 14.49 7.50
C GLY A 509 -2.84 13.01 7.81
N LEU A 510 -1.90 12.56 8.65
CA LEU A 510 -1.95 11.24 9.29
C LEU A 510 -2.17 11.44 10.79
N TYR A 511 -3.20 10.78 11.30
CA TYR A 511 -3.71 10.96 12.65
C TYR A 511 -3.69 9.64 13.42
N GLU A 512 -3.28 9.69 14.69
CA GLU A 512 -3.53 8.63 15.66
C GLU A 512 -4.86 8.89 16.36
N ILE A 513 -5.82 7.99 16.21
CA ILE A 513 -7.13 8.06 16.87
C ILE A 513 -7.18 7.04 18.01
N THR A 514 -7.55 7.52 19.20
CA THR A 514 -7.67 6.71 20.41
C THR A 514 -8.95 7.04 21.18
N LEU A 515 -9.39 6.14 22.04
CA LEU A 515 -10.50 6.40 22.96
C LEU A 515 -10.01 7.30 24.12
N HIS A 516 -10.79 8.33 24.45
CA HIS A 516 -10.55 9.17 25.61
C HIS A 516 -10.74 8.33 26.89
N PRO A 517 -9.79 8.34 27.85
CA PRO A 517 -10.00 7.70 29.15
C PRO A 517 -11.23 8.34 29.81
N ALA A 518 -12.19 7.52 30.22
CA ALA A 518 -13.41 8.00 30.88
C ALA A 518 -13.13 8.66 32.23
#